data_AF-A0A917KQF3-F1
#
_entry.id   AF-A0A917KQF3-F1
#
_cell.length_a   1.000
_cell.length_b   1.000
_cell.length_c   1.000
_cell.angle_alpha   90.00
_cell.angle_beta   90.00
_cell.angle_gamma   90.00
#
_symmetry.space_group_name_H-M   'P 1'
#
loop_
_entity.id
_entity.type
_entity.pdbx_description
1 polymer ?
#
loop_
_entity_poly.entity_id
_entity_poly.type
_entity_poly.pdbx_seq_one_letter_code
_entity_poly.pdbx_strand_id
1 'polypeptide(L)'
;MTQPPAPDWSTRLALSVAREVRRHRQSQGLSAQQLADRCTEVGMPIQRSVLANLESGRRTTVTIAEVLVLAAALNVPPAALVFPVGRTDVVEALPGKEIDPLNAVEWFSGVRSIDSKVPFSRNALFLYRRHRALVKDLRARLAQREELRAHYARADDAIAAERLQAATEHLIQAQAEEAAAQDRLDRAISEGDESSLPRAHLLRSVVAVNEAMAERRRAEMEAGNATYIKMSLDSADELIRERAMDLEKARIDMRDWGLLLPRLRDDLHGIVRELPEAEVSGVLADGPLGVEGE
;
A
#
# COMPACT_ATOMS: atom_id res chain seq x y z
N MET A 1 -7.73 -41.16 -44.86
CA MET A 1 -6.61 -40.89 -43.94
C MET A 1 -7.22 -40.36 -42.65
N THR A 2 -7.32 -41.20 -41.62
CA THR A 2 -7.87 -40.81 -40.32
C THR A 2 -6.80 -40.00 -39.60
N GLN A 3 -7.11 -38.75 -39.27
CA GLN A 3 -6.21 -37.86 -38.53
C GLN A 3 -5.87 -38.53 -37.18
N PRO A 4 -4.60 -38.56 -36.75
CA PRO A 4 -4.25 -39.14 -35.46
C PRO A 4 -5.03 -38.44 -34.33
N PRO A 5 -5.39 -39.15 -33.27
CA PRO A 5 -6.14 -38.58 -32.16
C PRO A 5 -5.41 -37.36 -31.59
N ALA A 6 -6.18 -36.35 -31.19
CA ALA A 6 -5.62 -35.14 -30.58
C ALA A 6 -4.76 -35.55 -29.37
N PRO A 7 -3.54 -34.96 -29.22
CA PRO A 7 -2.66 -35.28 -28.10
C PRO A 7 -3.39 -34.99 -26.79
N ASP A 8 -3.16 -35.79 -25.75
CA ASP A 8 -3.76 -35.55 -24.44
C ASP A 8 -3.39 -34.16 -23.87
N TRP A 9 -4.15 -33.70 -22.87
CA TRP A 9 -3.94 -32.39 -22.25
C TRP A 9 -2.52 -32.21 -21.70
N SER A 10 -1.98 -33.22 -21.03
CA SER A 10 -0.61 -33.20 -20.50
C SER A 10 0.45 -32.98 -21.59
N THR A 11 0.26 -33.62 -22.74
CA THR A 11 1.12 -33.47 -23.92
C THR A 11 0.98 -32.07 -24.49
N ARG A 12 -0.24 -31.54 -24.63
CA ARG A 12 -0.45 -30.15 -25.09
C ARG A 12 0.22 -29.14 -24.15
N LEU A 13 0.12 -29.33 -22.84
CA LEU A 13 0.77 -28.48 -21.84
C LEU A 13 2.30 -28.56 -21.94
N ALA A 14 2.87 -29.76 -22.06
CA ALA A 14 4.32 -29.93 -22.23
C ALA A 14 4.84 -29.30 -23.53
N LEU A 15 4.09 -29.40 -24.62
CA LEU A 15 4.41 -28.75 -25.89
C LEU A 15 4.32 -27.21 -25.80
N SER A 16 3.38 -26.68 -25.01
CA SER A 16 3.32 -25.25 -24.69
C SER A 16 4.60 -24.81 -23.96
N VAL A 17 4.99 -25.54 -22.91
CA VAL A 17 6.22 -25.27 -22.16
C VAL A 17 7.46 -25.32 -23.05
N ALA A 18 7.58 -26.34 -23.90
CA ALA A 18 8.69 -26.46 -24.84
C ALA A 18 8.81 -25.26 -25.79
N ARG A 19 7.67 -24.73 -26.25
CA ARG A 19 7.60 -23.55 -27.11
C ARG A 19 8.09 -22.30 -26.37
N GLU A 20 7.68 -22.12 -25.12
CA GLU A 20 8.09 -21.00 -24.29
C GLU A 20 9.57 -21.04 -23.91
N VAL A 21 10.10 -22.23 -23.59
CA VAL A 21 11.54 -22.44 -23.37
C VAL A 21 12.34 -22.04 -24.61
N ARG A 22 11.94 -22.54 -25.80
CA ARG A 22 12.60 -22.19 -27.06
C ARG A 22 12.54 -20.68 -27.32
N ARG A 23 11.37 -20.06 -27.10
CA ARG A 23 11.14 -18.63 -27.31
C ARG A 23 12.07 -17.79 -26.44
N HIS A 24 12.10 -18.04 -25.13
CA HIS A 24 12.95 -17.31 -24.19
C HIS A 24 14.45 -17.54 -24.46
N ARG A 25 14.84 -18.75 -24.83
CA ARG A 25 16.21 -19.05 -25.25
C ARG A 25 16.61 -18.24 -26.48
N GLN A 26 15.77 -18.24 -27.52
CA GLN A 26 16.02 -17.53 -28.78
C GLN A 26 16.01 -16.01 -28.59
N SER A 27 15.11 -15.46 -27.77
CA SER A 27 15.08 -14.00 -27.49
C SER A 27 16.34 -13.50 -26.78
N GLN A 28 17.06 -14.38 -26.10
CA GLN A 28 18.35 -14.08 -25.46
C GLN A 28 19.56 -14.40 -26.35
N GLY A 29 19.35 -14.88 -27.59
CA GLY A 29 20.44 -15.27 -28.49
C GLY A 29 21.21 -16.52 -28.05
N LEU A 30 20.66 -17.33 -27.14
CA LEU A 30 21.34 -18.50 -26.60
C LEU A 30 21.22 -19.69 -27.54
N SER A 31 22.31 -20.45 -27.69
CA SER A 31 22.27 -21.79 -28.26
C SER A 31 21.68 -22.81 -27.28
N ALA A 32 21.25 -23.98 -27.79
CA ALA A 32 20.80 -25.07 -26.93
C ALA A 32 21.93 -25.60 -26.03
N GLN A 33 23.20 -25.49 -26.45
CA GLN A 33 24.33 -25.87 -25.61
C GLN A 33 24.49 -24.88 -24.45
N GLN A 34 24.45 -23.58 -24.71
CA GLN A 34 24.55 -22.57 -23.66
C GLN A 34 23.42 -22.67 -22.63
N LEU A 35 22.20 -23.04 -23.05
CA LEU A 35 21.13 -23.30 -22.09
C LEU A 35 21.42 -24.57 -21.25
N ALA A 36 21.95 -25.64 -21.86
CA ALA A 36 22.35 -26.85 -21.13
C ALA A 36 23.46 -26.56 -20.10
N ASP A 37 24.43 -25.75 -20.48
CA ASP A 37 25.53 -25.31 -19.61
C ASP A 37 24.97 -24.53 -18.41
N ARG A 38 24.05 -23.57 -18.64
CA ARG A 38 23.37 -22.85 -17.56
C ARG A 38 22.54 -23.75 -16.64
N CYS A 39 21.87 -24.77 -17.17
CA CYS A 39 21.15 -25.74 -16.32
C CYS A 39 22.12 -26.49 -15.41
N THR A 40 23.33 -26.79 -15.91
CA THR A 40 24.41 -27.41 -15.12
C THR A 40 24.90 -26.45 -14.02
N GLU A 41 25.06 -25.16 -14.33
CA GLU A 41 25.42 -24.13 -13.35
C GLU A 41 24.37 -23.96 -12.25
N VAL A 42 23.08 -24.11 -12.56
CA VAL A 42 21.98 -24.10 -11.58
C VAL A 42 22.00 -25.34 -10.67
N GLY A 43 22.69 -26.41 -11.07
CA GLY A 43 22.86 -27.63 -10.27
C GLY A 43 22.03 -28.83 -10.74
N MET A 44 21.32 -28.73 -11.87
CA MET A 44 20.62 -29.86 -12.49
C MET A 44 20.92 -29.90 -14.01
N PRO A 45 21.89 -30.71 -14.44
CA PRO A 45 22.24 -30.83 -15.85
C PRO A 45 21.04 -31.28 -16.70
N ILE A 46 20.70 -30.50 -17.73
CA ILE A 46 19.77 -30.89 -18.79
C ILE A 46 20.55 -30.93 -20.09
N GLN A 47 20.77 -32.14 -20.63
CA GLN A 47 21.62 -32.30 -21.82
C GLN A 47 21.06 -31.54 -23.03
N ARG A 48 21.95 -31.01 -23.89
CA ARG A 48 21.59 -30.37 -25.15
C ARG A 48 20.63 -31.22 -26.01
N SER A 49 20.84 -32.53 -26.06
CA SER A 49 19.99 -33.48 -26.79
C SER A 49 18.56 -33.52 -26.25
N VAL A 50 18.42 -33.45 -24.92
CA VAL A 50 17.13 -33.40 -24.22
C VAL A 50 16.42 -32.08 -24.52
N LEU A 51 17.12 -30.95 -24.47
CA LEU A 51 16.57 -29.65 -24.86
C LEU A 51 16.11 -29.66 -26.32
N ALA A 52 16.93 -30.18 -27.24
CA ALA A 52 16.57 -30.27 -28.65
C ALA A 52 15.33 -31.15 -28.89
N ASN A 53 15.19 -32.25 -28.15
CA ASN A 53 14.02 -33.13 -28.23
C ASN A 53 12.77 -32.48 -27.62
N LEU A 54 12.92 -31.73 -26.53
CA LEU A 54 11.84 -30.95 -25.93
C LEU A 54 11.36 -29.87 -26.91
N GLU A 55 12.26 -29.01 -27.39
CA GLU A 55 11.95 -27.88 -28.27
C GLU A 55 11.43 -28.27 -29.67
N SER A 56 11.69 -29.51 -30.10
CA SER A 56 11.13 -30.07 -31.33
C SER A 56 9.79 -30.78 -31.14
N GLY A 57 9.33 -30.94 -29.89
CA GLY A 57 8.13 -31.68 -29.54
C GLY A 57 8.27 -33.20 -29.64
N ARG A 58 9.47 -33.73 -29.95
CA ARG A 58 9.75 -35.18 -29.90
C ARG A 58 9.62 -35.73 -28.48
N ARG A 59 9.98 -34.93 -27.48
CA ARG A 59 9.72 -35.22 -26.07
C ARG A 59 8.46 -34.46 -25.65
N THR A 60 7.42 -35.20 -25.32
CA THR A 60 6.08 -34.69 -24.96
C THR A 60 5.85 -34.61 -23.45
N THR A 61 6.92 -34.65 -22.66
CA THR A 61 6.87 -34.63 -21.20
C THR A 61 7.90 -33.65 -20.67
N VAL A 62 7.53 -32.88 -19.65
CA VAL A 62 8.42 -32.01 -18.89
C VAL A 62 8.07 -32.14 -17.42
N THR A 63 9.10 -32.28 -16.58
CA THR A 63 8.92 -32.39 -15.13
C THR A 63 8.89 -31.01 -14.48
N ILE A 64 8.31 -30.89 -13.29
CA ILE A 64 8.32 -29.64 -12.52
C ILE A 64 9.76 -29.20 -12.21
N ALA A 65 10.66 -30.16 -11.91
CA ALA A 65 12.07 -29.89 -11.68
C ALA A 65 12.73 -29.24 -12.92
N GLU A 66 12.46 -29.76 -14.12
CA GLU A 66 12.96 -29.17 -15.36
C GLU A 66 12.37 -27.77 -15.59
N VAL A 67 11.08 -27.54 -15.33
CA VAL A 67 10.49 -26.20 -15.44
C VAL A 67 11.20 -25.20 -14.53
N LEU A 68 11.45 -25.56 -13.26
CA LEU A 68 12.14 -24.68 -12.31
C LEU A 68 13.57 -24.38 -12.74
N VAL A 69 14.32 -25.38 -13.19
CA VAL A 69 15.72 -25.24 -13.61
C VAL A 69 15.83 -24.44 -14.91
N LEU A 70 14.95 -24.71 -15.87
CA LEU A 70 14.90 -23.96 -17.13
C LEU A 70 14.51 -22.51 -16.88
N ALA A 71 13.55 -22.26 -15.99
CA ALA A 71 13.15 -20.90 -15.60
C ALA A 71 14.31 -20.15 -14.96
N ALA A 72 15.04 -20.78 -14.03
CA ALA A 72 16.24 -20.21 -13.41
C ALA A 72 17.35 -19.94 -14.44
N ALA A 73 17.66 -20.91 -15.31
CA ALA A 73 18.69 -20.79 -16.35
C ALA A 73 18.36 -19.73 -17.41
N LEU A 74 17.07 -19.51 -17.69
CA LEU A 74 16.57 -18.47 -18.58
C LEU A 74 16.30 -17.13 -17.86
N ASN A 75 16.46 -17.06 -16.54
CA ASN A 75 16.11 -15.90 -15.72
C ASN A 75 14.69 -15.37 -15.97
N VAL A 76 13.71 -16.26 -15.92
CA VAL A 76 12.27 -15.95 -16.07
C VAL A 76 11.46 -16.59 -14.94
N PRO A 77 10.26 -16.07 -14.60
CA PRO A 77 9.37 -16.76 -13.69
C PRO A 77 8.94 -18.13 -14.25
N PRO A 78 8.87 -19.20 -13.45
CA PRO A 78 8.40 -20.51 -13.91
C PRO A 78 7.03 -20.47 -14.59
N ALA A 79 6.13 -19.62 -14.08
CA ALA A 79 4.80 -19.43 -14.63
C ALA A 79 4.81 -18.89 -16.07
N ALA A 80 5.84 -18.14 -16.49
CA ALA A 80 5.99 -17.65 -17.86
C ALA A 80 6.37 -18.76 -18.85
N LEU A 81 6.92 -19.88 -18.36
CA LEU A 81 7.14 -21.07 -19.18
C LEU A 81 5.86 -21.90 -19.32
N VAL A 82 4.96 -21.84 -18.34
CA VAL A 82 3.72 -22.66 -18.32
C VAL A 82 2.57 -21.94 -19.03
N PHE A 83 2.41 -20.64 -18.76
CA PHE A 83 1.32 -19.82 -19.25
C PHE A 83 1.86 -18.66 -20.10
N PRO A 84 1.67 -18.70 -21.43
CA PRO A 84 2.22 -17.70 -22.35
C PRO A 84 1.41 -16.39 -22.36
N VAL A 85 1.52 -15.60 -21.27
CA VAL A 85 0.84 -14.30 -21.10
C VAL A 85 1.17 -13.33 -22.24
N GLY A 86 0.14 -12.71 -22.82
CA GLY A 86 0.26 -11.76 -23.92
C GLY A 86 0.65 -12.38 -25.26
N ARG A 87 0.56 -13.71 -25.40
CA ARG A 87 0.88 -14.44 -26.64
C ARG A 87 -0.27 -15.29 -27.18
N THR A 88 -1.24 -15.58 -26.35
CA THR A 88 -2.47 -16.29 -26.67
C THR A 88 -3.60 -15.64 -25.89
N ASP A 89 -4.80 -15.66 -26.44
CA ASP A 89 -5.98 -15.11 -25.77
C ASP A 89 -6.46 -16.04 -24.65
N VAL A 90 -6.25 -17.36 -24.81
CA VAL A 90 -6.64 -18.39 -23.85
C VAL A 90 -5.60 -19.50 -23.71
N VAL A 91 -5.58 -20.14 -22.54
CA VAL A 91 -4.81 -21.33 -22.22
C VAL A 91 -5.69 -22.38 -21.55
N GLU A 92 -5.48 -23.64 -21.89
CA GLU A 92 -6.14 -24.77 -21.24
C GLU A 92 -5.41 -25.11 -19.92
N ALA A 93 -5.73 -24.37 -18.84
CA ALA A 93 -5.05 -24.49 -17.55
C ALA A 93 -5.36 -25.80 -16.80
N LEU A 94 -6.53 -26.39 -17.07
CA LEU A 94 -6.95 -27.72 -16.65
C LEU A 94 -7.63 -28.41 -17.84
N PRO A 95 -7.73 -29.76 -17.89
CA PRO A 95 -8.39 -30.46 -18.99
C PRO A 95 -9.77 -29.89 -19.31
N GLY A 96 -9.95 -29.40 -20.54
CA GLY A 96 -11.18 -28.80 -21.03
C GLY A 96 -11.53 -27.42 -20.44
N LYS A 97 -10.65 -26.81 -19.65
CA LYS A 97 -10.88 -25.51 -19.02
C LYS A 97 -9.92 -24.46 -19.56
N GLU A 98 -10.43 -23.72 -20.53
CA GLU A 98 -9.76 -22.57 -21.13
C GLU A 98 -10.01 -21.31 -20.29
N ILE A 99 -8.93 -20.61 -19.95
CA ILE A 99 -8.97 -19.34 -19.22
C ILE A 99 -7.93 -18.38 -19.80
N ASP A 100 -8.07 -17.10 -19.49
CA ASP A 100 -7.04 -16.10 -19.77
C ASP A 100 -5.68 -16.51 -19.14
N PRO A 101 -4.55 -16.34 -19.85
CA PRO A 101 -3.23 -16.72 -19.34
C PRO A 101 -2.83 -16.01 -18.04
N LEU A 102 -3.17 -14.74 -17.86
CA LEU A 102 -2.83 -14.00 -16.65
C LEU A 102 -3.63 -14.56 -15.47
N ASN A 103 -4.91 -14.86 -15.66
CA ASN A 103 -5.74 -15.54 -14.67
C ASN A 103 -5.15 -16.92 -14.28
N ALA A 104 -4.57 -17.65 -15.24
CA ALA A 104 -3.90 -18.92 -14.99
C ALA A 104 -2.64 -18.74 -14.13
N VAL A 105 -1.84 -17.69 -14.39
CA VAL A 105 -0.68 -17.32 -13.56
C VAL A 105 -1.12 -16.90 -12.15
N GLU A 106 -2.19 -16.12 -12.03
CA GLU A 106 -2.75 -15.71 -10.74
C GLU A 106 -3.24 -16.91 -9.94
N TRP A 107 -3.87 -17.89 -10.59
CA TRP A 107 -4.27 -19.13 -9.94
C TRP A 107 -3.06 -19.97 -9.51
N PHE A 108 -2.11 -20.21 -10.41
CA PHE A 108 -0.89 -20.98 -10.14
C PHE A 108 -0.07 -20.37 -9.01
N SER A 109 -0.06 -19.04 -8.92
CA SER A 109 0.63 -18.31 -7.86
C SER A 109 -0.21 -18.13 -6.60
N GLY A 110 -1.44 -18.62 -6.52
CA GLY A 110 -2.29 -18.51 -5.33
C GLY A 110 -2.82 -17.10 -5.06
N VAL A 111 -2.98 -16.26 -6.09
CA VAL A 111 -3.69 -14.96 -6.02
C VAL A 111 -5.21 -15.16 -6.10
N ARG A 112 -5.68 -16.10 -6.95
CA ARG A 112 -7.11 -16.35 -7.15
C ARG A 112 -7.45 -17.83 -7.29
N SER A 113 -8.72 -18.15 -7.12
CA SER A 113 -9.26 -19.47 -7.44
C SER A 113 -9.63 -19.57 -8.92
N ILE A 114 -9.44 -20.76 -9.50
CA ILE A 114 -9.90 -21.09 -10.86
C ILE A 114 -11.36 -21.57 -10.86
N ASP A 115 -11.81 -22.14 -9.75
CA ASP A 115 -13.19 -22.58 -9.43
C ASP A 115 -13.15 -23.08 -7.99
N SER A 116 -13.82 -22.45 -7.03
CA SER A 116 -13.91 -23.09 -5.72
C SER A 116 -15.23 -22.82 -5.02
N LYS A 117 -15.92 -23.92 -4.72
CA LYS A 117 -16.94 -24.02 -3.67
C LYS A 117 -16.32 -23.97 -2.26
N VAL A 118 -14.98 -23.98 -2.19
CA VAL A 118 -14.18 -23.92 -0.95
C VAL A 118 -13.56 -22.52 -0.84
N PRO A 119 -13.50 -21.90 0.35
CA PRO A 119 -12.86 -20.62 0.51
C PRO A 119 -11.38 -20.65 0.11
N PHE A 120 -11.02 -19.82 -0.87
CA PHE A 120 -9.64 -19.67 -1.33
C PHE A 120 -8.71 -19.13 -0.23
N SER A 121 -9.27 -18.43 0.75
CA SER A 121 -8.61 -17.86 1.94
C SER A 121 -7.94 -18.90 2.85
N ARG A 122 -8.35 -20.17 2.76
CA ARG A 122 -7.90 -21.28 3.62
C ARG A 122 -6.70 -22.00 3.05
N ASN A 123 -5.59 -21.28 2.84
CA ASN A 123 -4.32 -21.90 2.47
C ASN A 123 -3.13 -21.08 2.97
N ALA A 124 -1.99 -21.73 3.17
CA ALA A 124 -0.79 -21.09 3.69
C ALA A 124 -0.32 -19.91 2.82
N LEU A 125 -0.32 -20.05 1.49
CA LEU A 125 0.15 -19.00 0.59
C LEU A 125 -0.70 -17.71 0.72
N PHE A 126 -2.02 -17.85 0.86
CA PHE A 126 -2.91 -16.73 1.13
C PHE A 126 -2.58 -16.07 2.47
N LEU A 127 -2.50 -16.84 3.57
CA LEU A 127 -2.25 -16.30 4.90
C LEU A 127 -0.89 -15.59 5.00
N TYR A 128 0.17 -16.15 4.42
CA TYR A 128 1.49 -15.51 4.39
C TYR A 128 1.51 -14.22 3.55
N ARG A 129 0.77 -14.18 2.44
CA ARG A 129 0.64 -12.97 1.61
C ARG A 129 -0.13 -11.89 2.33
N ARG A 130 -1.27 -12.24 2.93
CA ARG A 130 -2.08 -11.34 3.76
C ARG A 130 -1.24 -10.78 4.91
N HIS A 131 -0.53 -11.64 5.64
CA HIS A 131 0.40 -11.23 6.70
C HIS A 131 1.46 -10.25 6.17
N ARG A 132 2.11 -10.55 5.04
CA ARG A 132 3.12 -9.67 4.44
C ARG A 132 2.55 -8.32 4.02
N ALA A 133 1.35 -8.29 3.46
CA ALA A 133 0.66 -7.07 3.08
C ALA A 133 0.33 -6.20 4.29
N LEU A 134 -0.22 -6.80 5.35
CA LEU A 134 -0.53 -6.13 6.62
C LEU A 134 0.73 -5.57 7.30
N VAL A 135 1.82 -6.34 7.33
CA VAL A 135 3.12 -5.84 7.84
C VAL A 135 3.62 -4.64 7.03
N LYS A 136 3.48 -4.66 5.70
CA LYS A 136 3.88 -3.54 4.85
C LYS A 136 3.02 -2.31 5.10
N ASP A 137 1.70 -2.47 5.15
CA ASP A 137 0.74 -1.39 5.40
C ASP A 137 0.95 -0.76 6.77
N LEU A 138 1.05 -1.59 7.82
CA LEU A 138 1.27 -1.13 9.19
C LEU A 138 2.57 -0.32 9.32
N ARG A 139 3.66 -0.74 8.67
CA ARG A 139 4.90 0.04 8.63
C ARG A 139 4.75 1.38 7.93
N ALA A 140 4.04 1.42 6.81
CA ALA A 140 3.81 2.66 6.09
C ALA A 140 3.03 3.66 6.97
N ARG A 141 2.02 3.17 7.70
CA ARG A 141 1.24 3.99 8.64
C ARG A 141 2.06 4.48 9.83
N LEU A 142 2.94 3.64 10.37
CA LEU A 142 3.84 4.05 11.45
C LEU A 142 4.79 5.18 11.01
N ALA A 143 5.36 5.06 9.81
CA ALA A 143 6.19 6.11 9.23
C ALA A 143 5.40 7.41 9.00
N GLN A 144 4.18 7.30 8.45
CA GLN A 144 3.30 8.47 8.27
C GLN A 144 2.94 9.13 9.60
N ARG A 145 2.66 8.34 10.64
CA ARG A 145 2.39 8.88 11.99
C ARG A 145 3.61 9.59 12.56
N GLU A 146 4.82 9.06 12.38
CA GLU A 146 6.05 9.71 12.84
C GLU A 146 6.27 11.06 12.15
N GLU A 147 5.99 11.15 10.85
CA GLU A 147 6.02 12.40 10.10
C GLU A 147 4.99 13.39 10.65
N LEU A 148 3.74 12.97 10.85
CA LEU A 148 2.70 13.80 11.46
C LEU A 148 3.09 14.25 12.88
N ARG A 149 3.72 13.38 13.68
CA ARG A 149 4.19 13.73 15.03
C ARG A 149 5.29 14.78 14.98
N ALA A 150 6.23 14.65 14.04
CA ALA A 150 7.27 15.65 13.84
C ALA A 150 6.68 17.00 13.38
N HIS A 151 5.66 16.99 12.51
CA HIS A 151 4.94 18.20 12.11
C HIS A 151 4.18 18.83 13.28
N TYR A 152 3.48 18.03 14.07
CA TYR A 152 2.75 18.50 15.25
C TYR A 152 3.68 19.07 16.32
N ALA A 153 4.82 18.41 16.59
CA ALA A 153 5.80 18.88 17.55
C ALA A 153 6.41 20.25 17.17
N ARG A 154 6.49 20.57 15.87
CA ARG A 154 6.88 21.91 15.39
C ARG A 154 5.74 22.92 15.52
N ALA A 155 4.49 22.47 15.48
CA ALA A 155 3.31 23.31 15.46
C ALA A 155 2.79 23.71 16.85
N ASP A 156 3.38 23.17 17.93
CA ASP A 156 3.03 23.37 19.35
C ASP A 156 1.62 23.96 19.58
N ASP A 157 0.63 23.08 19.56
CA ASP A 157 -0.81 23.40 19.69
C ASP A 157 -1.11 24.27 20.93
N ALA A 158 -0.40 24.03 22.03
CA ALA A 158 -0.56 24.83 23.24
C ALA A 158 -0.10 26.28 23.02
N ILE A 159 1.07 26.46 22.39
CA ILE A 159 1.58 27.78 22.03
C ILE A 159 0.67 28.47 20.99
N ALA A 160 0.16 27.73 20.01
CA ALA A 160 -0.74 28.28 18.99
C ALA A 160 -2.07 28.78 19.60
N ALA A 161 -2.65 28.00 20.52
CA ALA A 161 -3.86 28.38 21.25
C ALA A 161 -3.63 29.60 22.16
N GLU A 162 -2.51 29.63 22.90
CA GLU A 162 -2.12 30.77 23.74
C GLU A 162 -1.92 32.05 22.91
N ARG A 163 -1.28 31.95 21.74
CA ARG A 163 -1.12 33.09 20.81
C ARG A 163 -2.45 33.60 20.28
N LEU A 164 -3.38 32.70 19.93
CA LEU A 164 -4.71 33.10 19.49
C LEU A 164 -5.46 33.82 20.62
N GLN A 165 -5.35 33.34 21.85
CA GLN A 165 -5.93 34.01 23.00
C GLN A 165 -5.32 35.40 23.19
N ALA A 166 -3.99 35.51 23.24
CA ALA A 166 -3.29 36.79 23.40
C ALA A 166 -3.62 37.79 22.28
N ALA A 167 -3.66 37.36 21.02
CA ALA A 167 -4.03 38.20 19.88
C ALA A 167 -5.51 38.63 19.93
N THR A 168 -6.38 37.79 20.47
CA THR A 168 -7.80 38.12 20.70
C THR A 168 -7.94 39.18 21.79
N GLU A 169 -7.21 39.04 22.91
CA GLU A 169 -7.16 40.03 23.98
C GLU A 169 -6.60 41.37 23.47
N HIS A 170 -5.53 41.34 22.66
CA HIS A 170 -4.96 42.54 22.03
C HIS A 170 -5.97 43.26 21.13
N LEU A 171 -6.73 42.52 20.31
CA LEU A 171 -7.78 43.10 19.48
C LEU A 171 -8.88 43.76 20.32
N ILE A 172 -9.33 43.11 21.40
CA ILE A 172 -10.35 43.67 22.31
C ILE A 172 -9.84 44.99 22.91
N GLN A 173 -8.59 45.02 23.36
CA GLN A 173 -7.98 46.23 23.91
C GLN A 173 -7.87 47.35 22.87
N ALA A 174 -7.43 47.03 21.66
CA ALA A 174 -7.32 48.01 20.56
C ALA A 174 -8.69 48.60 20.18
N GLN A 175 -9.74 47.78 20.14
CA GLN A 175 -11.11 48.22 19.89
C GLN A 175 -11.64 49.13 21.02
N ALA A 176 -11.34 48.81 22.27
CA ALA A 176 -11.71 49.65 23.41
C ALA A 176 -11.02 51.03 23.35
N GLU A 177 -9.74 51.07 22.94
CA GLU A 177 -8.98 52.31 22.77
C GLU A 177 -9.50 53.15 21.59
N GLU A 178 -9.88 52.52 20.49
CA GLU A 178 -10.52 53.17 19.35
C GLU A 178 -11.85 53.80 19.75
N ALA A 179 -12.71 53.07 20.46
CA ALA A 179 -13.97 53.59 20.98
C ALA A 179 -13.73 54.80 21.91
N ALA A 180 -12.74 54.71 22.82
CA ALA A 180 -12.38 55.83 23.69
C ALA A 180 -11.75 57.03 22.93
N ALA A 181 -11.06 56.78 21.80
CA ALA A 181 -10.57 57.84 20.93
C ALA A 181 -11.70 58.52 20.16
N GLN A 182 -12.69 57.75 19.70
CA GLN A 182 -13.91 58.25 19.07
C GLN A 182 -14.71 59.14 20.03
N ASP A 183 -14.97 58.67 21.26
CA ASP A 183 -15.67 59.45 22.29
C ASP A 183 -14.95 60.77 22.64
N ARG A 184 -13.62 60.79 22.55
CA ARG A 184 -12.81 62.01 22.76
C ARG A 184 -12.94 62.98 21.59
N LEU A 185 -12.95 62.47 20.36
CA LEU A 185 -13.17 63.29 19.17
C LEU A 185 -14.57 63.91 19.18
N ASP A 186 -15.60 63.13 19.49
CA ASP A 186 -16.99 63.61 19.53
C ASP A 186 -17.20 64.70 20.59
N ARG A 187 -16.53 64.59 21.75
CA ARG A 187 -16.49 65.65 22.77
C ARG A 187 -15.75 66.89 22.30
N ALA A 188 -14.57 66.74 21.71
CA ALA A 188 -13.78 67.87 21.19
C ALA A 188 -14.57 68.65 20.11
N ILE A 189 -15.28 67.94 19.22
CA ILE A 189 -16.17 68.56 18.22
C ILE A 189 -17.31 69.33 18.90
N SER A 190 -17.92 68.75 19.94
CA SER A 190 -19.02 69.40 20.68
C SER A 190 -18.58 70.64 21.44
N GLU A 191 -17.33 70.66 21.92
CA GLU A 191 -16.71 71.77 22.65
C GLU A 191 -16.13 72.86 21.72
N GLY A 192 -16.12 72.63 20.40
CA GLY A 192 -15.59 73.57 19.42
C GLY A 192 -14.06 73.62 19.35
N ASP A 193 -13.37 72.54 19.75
CA ASP A 193 -11.91 72.43 19.67
C ASP A 193 -11.46 72.26 18.19
N GLU A 194 -10.67 73.21 17.68
CA GLU A 194 -10.10 73.18 16.32
C GLU A 194 -8.81 72.35 16.22
N SER A 195 -8.34 71.75 17.32
CA SER A 195 -7.14 70.92 17.37
C SER A 195 -7.24 69.67 16.48
N SER A 196 -6.15 69.35 15.78
CA SER A 196 -6.04 68.11 14.99
C SER A 196 -5.70 66.87 15.83
N LEU A 197 -5.38 67.05 17.12
CA LEU A 197 -4.89 65.98 17.99
C LEU A 197 -5.91 64.84 18.20
N PRO A 198 -7.20 65.09 18.52
CA PRO A 198 -8.18 64.00 18.71
C PRO A 198 -8.34 63.15 17.46
N ARG A 199 -8.34 63.79 16.28
CA ARG A 199 -8.40 63.10 14.98
C ARG A 199 -7.16 62.26 14.72
N ALA A 200 -5.98 62.76 15.04
CA ALA A 200 -4.73 62.01 14.93
C ALA A 200 -4.68 60.81 15.89
N HIS A 201 -5.24 60.92 17.09
CA HIS A 201 -5.37 59.80 18.02
C HIS A 201 -6.30 58.71 17.50
N LEU A 202 -7.47 59.08 16.96
CA LEU A 202 -8.40 58.13 16.34
C LEU A 202 -7.75 57.42 15.14
N LEU A 203 -7.05 58.14 14.27
CA LEU A 203 -6.36 57.51 13.13
C LEU A 203 -5.32 56.49 13.58
N ARG A 204 -4.58 56.77 14.66
CA ARG A 204 -3.63 55.79 15.24
C ARG A 204 -4.32 54.57 15.83
N SER A 205 -5.43 54.74 16.55
CA SER A 205 -6.17 53.60 17.12
C SER A 205 -6.79 52.73 16.03
N VAL A 206 -7.30 53.32 14.95
CA VAL A 206 -7.82 52.57 13.78
C VAL A 206 -6.71 51.72 13.14
N VAL A 207 -5.49 52.26 13.00
CA VAL A 207 -4.35 51.48 12.49
C VAL A 207 -4.00 50.34 13.44
N ALA A 208 -3.96 50.59 14.75
CA ALA A 208 -3.70 49.56 15.76
C ALA A 208 -4.75 48.43 15.73
N VAL A 209 -6.04 48.75 15.55
CA VAL A 209 -7.10 47.75 15.40
C VAL A 209 -6.87 46.89 14.15
N ASN A 210 -6.50 47.50 13.02
CA ASN A 210 -6.20 46.76 11.78
C ASN A 210 -4.99 45.82 11.95
N GLU A 211 -3.95 46.26 12.65
CA GLU A 211 -2.79 45.43 12.96
C GLU A 211 -3.16 44.27 13.90
N ALA A 212 -3.90 44.53 14.98
CA ALA A 212 -4.38 43.50 15.90
C ALA A 212 -5.35 42.51 15.22
N MET A 213 -6.20 42.98 14.29
CA MET A 213 -7.04 42.09 13.47
C MET A 213 -6.20 41.18 12.57
N ALA A 214 -5.13 41.70 11.95
CA ALA A 214 -4.24 40.90 11.11
C ALA A 214 -3.46 39.87 11.93
N GLU A 215 -3.00 40.24 13.13
CA GLU A 215 -2.34 39.35 14.08
C GLU A 215 -3.28 38.21 14.52
N ARG A 216 -4.51 38.53 14.93
CA ARG A 216 -5.52 37.52 15.31
C ARG A 216 -5.80 36.54 14.17
N ARG A 217 -5.94 37.02 12.93
CA ARG A 217 -6.17 36.14 11.76
C ARG A 217 -5.02 35.17 11.54
N ARG A 218 -3.76 35.59 11.73
CA ARG A 218 -2.59 34.69 11.62
C ARG A 218 -2.61 33.63 12.73
N ALA A 219 -2.85 34.05 13.97
CA ALA A 219 -2.94 33.13 15.10
C ALA A 219 -4.10 32.14 14.96
N GLU A 220 -5.23 32.56 14.39
CA GLU A 220 -6.39 31.70 14.10
C GLU A 220 -6.06 30.62 13.06
N MET A 221 -5.34 30.98 12.00
CA MET A 221 -4.84 30.01 11.01
C MET A 221 -3.83 29.02 11.62
N GLU A 222 -2.92 29.49 12.47
CA GLU A 222 -1.95 28.64 13.17
C GLU A 222 -2.64 27.62 14.09
N ALA A 223 -3.56 28.08 14.94
CA ALA A 223 -4.34 27.22 15.84
C ALA A 223 -5.22 26.21 15.08
N GLY A 224 -5.85 26.66 13.98
CA GLY A 224 -6.62 25.77 13.11
C GLY A 224 -5.76 24.68 12.47
N ASN A 225 -4.55 25.02 12.02
CA ASN A 225 -3.61 24.05 11.47
C ASN A 225 -3.13 23.04 12.53
N ALA A 226 -2.79 23.49 13.74
CA ALA A 226 -2.39 22.61 14.84
C ALA A 226 -3.51 21.62 15.22
N THR A 227 -4.75 22.11 15.32
CA THR A 227 -5.93 21.27 15.57
C THR A 227 -6.12 20.22 14.47
N TYR A 228 -5.98 20.61 13.19
CA TYR A 228 -6.10 19.70 12.05
C TYR A 228 -5.03 18.59 12.09
N ILE A 229 -3.78 18.93 12.40
CA ILE A 229 -2.70 17.95 12.51
C ILE A 229 -2.97 16.99 13.66
N LYS A 230 -3.48 17.47 14.80
CA LYS A 230 -3.87 16.62 15.94
C LYS A 230 -4.95 15.61 15.56
N MET A 231 -6.03 16.06 14.92
CA MET A 231 -7.08 15.16 14.42
C MET A 231 -6.52 14.11 13.43
N SER A 232 -5.56 14.51 12.60
CA SER A 232 -4.88 13.60 11.67
C SER A 232 -4.03 12.56 12.40
N LEU A 233 -3.38 12.95 13.51
CA LEU A 233 -2.64 12.04 14.37
C LEU A 233 -3.54 11.02 15.05
N ASP A 234 -4.65 11.46 15.64
CA ASP A 234 -5.61 10.58 16.31
C ASP A 234 -6.20 9.56 15.31
N SER A 235 -6.56 10.03 14.11
CA SER A 235 -7.01 9.16 13.01
C SER A 235 -5.93 8.16 12.57
N ALA A 236 -4.67 8.59 12.49
CA ALA A 236 -3.56 7.69 12.16
C ALA A 236 -3.35 6.62 13.23
N ASP A 237 -3.42 6.98 14.52
CA ASP A 237 -3.31 6.05 15.64
C ASP A 237 -4.46 5.02 15.64
N GLU A 238 -5.69 5.44 15.30
CA GLU A 238 -6.83 4.52 15.13
C GLU A 238 -6.60 3.50 14.00
N LEU A 239 -6.18 3.97 12.82
CA LEU A 239 -5.91 3.11 11.67
C LEU A 239 -4.74 2.15 11.92
N ILE A 240 -3.73 2.57 12.69
CA ILE A 240 -2.63 1.70 13.13
C ILE A 240 -3.17 0.59 14.02
N ARG A 241 -4.06 0.90 14.96
CA ARG A 241 -4.70 -0.10 15.83
C ARG A 241 -5.50 -1.12 15.02
N GLU A 242 -6.36 -0.66 14.11
CA GLU A 242 -7.15 -1.52 13.22
C GLU A 242 -6.25 -2.50 12.44
N ARG A 243 -5.16 -1.99 11.84
CA ARG A 243 -4.25 -2.83 11.05
C ARG A 243 -3.40 -3.76 11.90
N ALA A 244 -3.05 -3.36 13.12
CA ALA A 244 -2.40 -4.25 14.07
C ALA A 244 -3.33 -5.40 14.48
N MET A 245 -4.63 -5.13 14.68
CA MET A 245 -5.63 -6.17 14.94
C MET A 245 -5.79 -7.12 13.77
N ASP A 246 -5.87 -6.60 12.53
CA ASP A 246 -5.92 -7.45 11.33
C ASP A 246 -4.69 -8.36 11.21
N LEU A 247 -3.51 -7.82 11.54
CA LEU A 247 -2.27 -8.58 11.54
C LEU A 247 -2.31 -9.70 12.59
N GLU A 248 -2.78 -9.43 13.80
CA GLU A 248 -2.89 -10.48 14.83
C GLU A 248 -3.95 -11.52 14.48
N LYS A 249 -5.10 -11.13 13.93
CA LYS A 249 -6.10 -12.07 13.41
C LYS A 249 -5.50 -13.01 12.36
N ALA A 250 -4.76 -12.45 11.40
CA ALA A 250 -4.07 -13.28 10.40
C ALA A 250 -3.04 -14.22 11.04
N ARG A 251 -2.37 -13.81 12.11
CA ARG A 251 -1.42 -14.66 12.86
C ARG A 251 -2.10 -15.74 13.68
N ILE A 252 -3.30 -15.48 14.21
CA ILE A 252 -4.14 -16.50 14.85
C ILE A 252 -4.59 -17.52 13.82
N ASP A 253 -5.10 -17.08 12.66
CA ASP A 253 -5.49 -17.98 11.57
C ASP A 253 -4.31 -18.89 11.16
N MET A 254 -3.10 -18.32 11.09
CA MET A 254 -1.89 -19.10 10.82
C MET A 254 -1.56 -20.11 11.92
N ARG A 255 -1.72 -19.74 13.20
CA ARG A 255 -1.47 -20.63 14.35
C ARG A 255 -2.48 -21.78 14.39
N ASP A 256 -3.75 -21.48 14.17
CA ASP A 256 -4.84 -22.47 14.14
C ASP A 256 -4.66 -23.48 13.00
N TRP A 257 -4.02 -23.04 11.91
CA TRP A 257 -3.62 -23.88 10.79
C TRP A 257 -2.28 -24.63 11.00
N GLY A 258 -1.65 -24.49 12.16
CA GLY A 258 -0.35 -25.10 12.46
C GLY A 258 0.80 -24.55 11.60
N LEU A 259 0.66 -23.34 11.05
CA LEU A 259 1.68 -22.69 10.23
C LEU A 259 2.74 -22.01 11.10
N LEU A 260 3.96 -21.96 10.58
CA LEU A 260 5.05 -21.23 11.22
C LEU A 260 4.79 -19.72 11.13
N LEU A 261 4.77 -19.04 12.27
CA LEU A 261 4.56 -17.60 12.28
C LEU A 261 5.81 -16.85 11.79
N PRO A 262 5.69 -15.97 10.78
CA PRO A 262 6.78 -15.08 10.40
C PRO A 262 7.18 -14.23 11.61
N ARG A 263 8.49 -14.04 11.79
CA ARG A 263 9.01 -13.19 12.85
C ARG A 263 8.62 -11.74 12.59
N LEU A 264 7.94 -11.11 13.56
CA LEU A 264 7.76 -9.66 13.58
C LEU A 264 9.06 -9.00 14.02
N ARG A 265 9.38 -7.86 13.41
CA ARG A 265 10.44 -7.00 13.93
C ARG A 265 9.94 -6.28 15.19
N ASP A 266 10.86 -5.79 16.00
CA ASP A 266 10.58 -5.25 17.34
C ASP A 266 9.63 -4.03 17.29
N ASP A 267 9.73 -3.22 16.23
CA ASP A 267 8.84 -2.08 15.93
C ASP A 267 7.35 -2.48 15.87
N LEU A 268 7.05 -3.66 15.32
CA LEU A 268 5.68 -4.17 15.19
C LEU A 268 5.28 -5.08 16.35
N HIS A 269 6.27 -5.73 16.99
CA HIS A 269 6.01 -6.66 18.08
C HIS A 269 5.40 -5.96 19.30
N GLY A 270 5.85 -4.74 19.64
CA GLY A 270 5.28 -3.96 20.74
C GLY A 270 3.80 -3.66 20.53
N ILE A 271 3.48 -3.11 19.35
CA ILE A 271 2.13 -2.66 19.00
C ILE A 271 1.13 -3.81 19.00
N VAL A 272 1.50 -4.97 18.43
CA VAL A 272 0.60 -6.13 18.40
C VAL A 272 0.37 -6.71 19.81
N ARG A 273 1.38 -6.66 20.69
CA ARG A 273 1.29 -7.18 22.05
C ARG A 273 0.44 -6.30 22.98
N GLU A 274 0.39 -5.01 22.70
CA GLU A 274 -0.37 -4.02 23.49
C GLU A 274 -1.88 -4.03 23.18
N LEU A 275 -2.33 -4.82 22.19
CA LEU A 275 -3.75 -4.95 21.85
C LEU A 275 -4.54 -5.69 22.96
N PRO A 276 -5.77 -5.22 23.31
CA PRO A 276 -6.63 -5.92 24.26
C PRO A 276 -7.06 -7.30 23.74
N GLU A 277 -6.91 -8.35 24.54
CA GLU A 277 -7.28 -9.73 24.15
C GLU A 277 -8.75 -9.87 23.70
N ALA A 278 -9.66 -9.06 24.24
CA ALA A 278 -11.08 -9.08 23.93
C ALA A 278 -11.43 -8.62 22.50
N GLU A 279 -10.57 -7.80 21.86
CA GLU A 279 -10.83 -7.22 20.53
C GLU A 279 -10.30 -8.10 19.38
N VAL A 280 -9.42 -9.04 19.71
CA VAL A 280 -8.79 -9.95 18.76
C VAL A 280 -9.68 -11.17 18.45
N SER A 281 -10.62 -11.50 19.35
CA SER A 281 -11.58 -12.60 19.19
C SER A 281 -12.74 -12.21 18.27
N GLY A 282 -12.46 -12.26 16.96
CA GLY A 282 -13.47 -12.06 15.93
C GLY A 282 -13.09 -12.82 14.67
N VAL A 283 -13.70 -14.00 14.48
CA VAL A 283 -13.60 -14.80 13.26
C VAL A 283 -13.98 -13.91 12.07
N LEU A 284 -13.06 -13.67 11.14
CA LEU A 284 -13.43 -13.02 9.89
C LEU A 284 -14.18 -14.01 9.01
N ALA A 285 -15.41 -13.63 8.68
CA ALA A 285 -16.16 -14.18 7.56
C ALA A 285 -15.35 -14.04 6.27
N ASP A 286 -15.51 -15.00 5.36
CA ASP A 286 -14.90 -15.03 4.03
C ASP A 286 -15.27 -13.79 3.20
N GLY A 287 -14.51 -12.70 3.37
CA GLY A 287 -14.59 -11.50 2.55
C GLY A 287 -13.50 -11.51 1.48
N PRO A 288 -13.82 -11.22 0.21
CA PRO A 288 -12.82 -11.18 -0.86
C PRO A 288 -11.89 -10.00 -0.60
N LEU A 289 -10.59 -10.27 -0.56
CA LEU A 289 -9.61 -9.21 -0.78
C LEU A 289 -9.90 -8.66 -2.17
N GLY A 290 -10.37 -7.41 -2.22
CA GLY A 290 -10.77 -6.72 -3.44
C GLY A 290 -9.71 -6.81 -4.51
N VAL A 291 -10.08 -7.45 -5.61
CA VAL A 291 -9.61 -7.06 -6.94
C VAL A 291 -10.81 -6.30 -7.51
N GLU A 292 -10.77 -4.98 -7.43
CA GLU A 292 -11.69 -4.14 -8.21
C GLU A 292 -11.42 -4.47 -9.68
N GLY A 293 -12.45 -4.97 -10.35
CA GLY A 293 -12.44 -5.20 -11.78
C GLY A 293 -12.66 -3.89 -12.51
N GLU A 294 -11.76 -3.59 -13.44
CA GLU A 294 -12.08 -3.05 -14.76
C GLU A 294 -11.42 -3.93 -15.82
#